data_AF-A0A1W9TJP5-F1
#
_entry.id   AF-A0A1W9TJP5-F1
#
_cell.length_a   1.000
_cell.length_b   1.000
_cell.length_c   1.000
_cell.angle_alpha   90.00
_cell.angle_beta   90.00
_cell.angle_gamma   90.00
#
_symmetry.space_group_name_H-M   'P 1'
#
loop_
_entity.id
_entity.type
_entity.pdbx_description
1 polymer ?
#
loop_
_entity_poly.entity_id
_entity_poly.type
_entity_poly.pdbx_seq_one_letter_code
_entity_poly.pdbx_strand_id
1 'polypeptide(L)'
;MKMETIDVVVEKIVNGGYGFARYDNKIYMIEHAYPGEFVRIKVKGNKKDVYFAEVVDYLEKSSYRNRPVCPHFQECGGCQLLDLDYNEQLQIKTGIVKEQIRRIGKLDDELVFDAIGSDEIIHYRSKMEFAFSYNKGELKVGLKKRNSNEIVDIKKCLIAPKEFNKIISETKKIFEALNLKIYNPKSRRGEFKHLLSQKQSI
;
A
#
# COMPACT_ATOMS: atom_id res chain seq x y z
N MET A 1 -27.28 -0.31 -6.87
CA MET A 1 -27.26 -1.41 -5.88
C MET A 1 -26.80 -0.84 -4.55
N LYS A 2 -27.58 -0.96 -3.47
CA LYS A 2 -27.10 -0.62 -2.12
C LYS A 2 -25.87 -1.48 -1.85
N MET A 3 -24.73 -0.85 -1.57
CA MET A 3 -23.51 -1.57 -1.26
C MET A 3 -23.67 -2.16 0.14
N GLU A 4 -23.77 -3.49 0.22
CA GLU A 4 -23.93 -4.21 1.48
C GLU A 4 -22.64 -4.07 2.28
N THR A 5 -22.76 -3.52 3.49
CA THR A 5 -21.66 -3.44 4.47
C THR A 5 -21.79 -4.60 5.44
N ILE A 6 -20.66 -5.17 5.83
CA ILE A 6 -20.61 -6.34 6.70
C ILE A 6 -19.68 -6.01 7.86
N ASP A 7 -20.08 -6.39 9.08
CA ASP A 7 -19.25 -6.21 10.28
C ASP A 7 -18.50 -7.53 10.54
N VAL A 8 -17.18 -7.47 10.64
CA VAL A 8 -16.32 -8.65 10.79
C VAL A 8 -15.20 -8.40 11.78
N VAL A 9 -14.76 -9.48 12.45
CA VAL A 9 -13.52 -9.48 13.23
C VAL A 9 -12.38 -9.97 12.34
N VAL A 10 -11.30 -9.22 12.29
CA VAL A 10 -10.11 -9.59 11.52
C VAL A 10 -9.32 -10.64 12.30
N GLU A 11 -9.10 -11.80 11.69
CA GLU A 11 -8.42 -12.93 12.34
C GLU A 11 -6.91 -12.78 12.33
N LYS A 12 -6.35 -12.36 11.18
CA LYS A 12 -4.91 -12.25 10.95
C LYS A 12 -4.59 -11.40 9.74
N ILE A 13 -3.32 -11.12 9.50
CA ILE A 13 -2.85 -10.58 8.21
C ILE A 13 -2.23 -11.69 7.37
N VAL A 14 -2.51 -11.67 6.07
CA VAL A 14 -1.94 -12.61 5.11
C VAL A 14 -1.02 -11.92 4.10
N ASN A 15 -0.34 -12.72 3.28
CA ASN A 15 0.55 -12.22 2.24
C ASN A 15 -0.11 -11.12 1.38
N GLY A 16 0.66 -10.07 1.09
CA GLY A 16 0.16 -8.86 0.45
C GLY A 16 -0.40 -7.82 1.42
N GLY A 17 -0.40 -8.06 2.73
CA GLY A 17 -0.85 -7.09 3.73
C GLY A 17 -2.36 -6.87 3.69
N TYR A 18 -3.12 -7.95 3.59
CA TYR A 18 -4.58 -7.94 3.73
C TYR A 18 -4.95 -8.51 5.10
N GLY A 19 -5.87 -7.85 5.79
CA GLY A 19 -6.60 -8.46 6.90
C GLY A 19 -7.48 -9.59 6.37
N PHE A 20 -7.43 -10.73 7.03
CA PHE A 20 -8.23 -11.90 6.69
C PHE A 20 -9.37 -12.04 7.69
N ALA A 21 -10.59 -12.20 7.19
CA ALA A 21 -11.75 -12.52 7.99
C ALA A 21 -12.64 -13.55 7.28
N ARG A 22 -13.38 -14.34 8.06
CA ARG A 22 -14.46 -15.19 7.57
C ARG A 22 -15.80 -14.69 8.06
N TYR A 23 -16.77 -14.69 7.17
CA TYR A 23 -18.16 -14.39 7.49
C TYR A 23 -19.06 -15.15 6.53
N ASP A 24 -20.08 -15.84 7.05
CA ASP A 24 -21.05 -16.59 6.25
C ASP A 24 -20.38 -17.55 5.22
N ASN A 25 -19.42 -18.36 5.68
CA ASN A 25 -18.61 -19.28 4.87
C ASN A 25 -17.83 -18.64 3.70
N LYS A 26 -17.72 -17.31 3.65
CA LYS A 26 -16.94 -16.57 2.65
C LYS A 26 -15.65 -16.01 3.25
N ILE A 27 -14.66 -15.81 2.39
CA ILE A 27 -13.35 -15.27 2.76
C ILE A 27 -13.28 -13.80 2.33
N TYR A 28 -12.86 -12.94 3.24
CA TYR A 28 -12.67 -11.52 3.01
C TYR A 28 -11.19 -11.14 3.17
N MET A 29 -10.66 -10.45 2.15
CA MET A 29 -9.33 -9.85 2.10
C MET A 29 -9.50 -8.33 2.20
N ILE A 30 -9.17 -7.78 3.36
CA ILE A 30 -9.56 -6.44 3.76
C ILE A 30 -8.31 -5.54 3.75
N GLU A 31 -8.35 -4.46 2.98
CA GLU A 31 -7.28 -3.47 2.97
C GLU A 31 -7.26 -2.70 4.31
N HIS A 32 -6.05 -2.52 4.85
CA HIS A 32 -5.78 -1.72 6.07
C HIS A 32 -6.49 -2.20 7.34
N ALA A 33 -6.85 -3.48 7.46
CA ALA A 33 -7.45 -4.06 8.66
C ALA A 33 -6.50 -5.05 9.34
N TYR A 34 -6.46 -5.04 10.67
CA TYR A 34 -5.43 -5.70 11.48
C TYR A 34 -6.02 -6.71 12.47
N PRO A 35 -5.24 -7.70 12.92
CA PRO A 35 -5.77 -8.78 13.74
C PRO A 35 -6.41 -8.26 15.04
N GLY A 36 -7.54 -8.85 15.41
CA GLY A 36 -8.31 -8.46 16.59
C GLY A 36 -9.22 -7.25 16.41
N GLU A 37 -9.17 -6.57 15.26
CA GLU A 37 -10.05 -5.43 15.02
C GLU A 37 -11.47 -5.85 14.64
N PHE A 38 -12.44 -5.11 15.15
CA PHE A 38 -13.83 -5.19 14.72
C PHE A 38 -14.12 -4.05 13.74
N VAL A 39 -14.41 -4.39 12.50
CA VAL A 39 -14.50 -3.43 11.39
C VAL A 39 -15.76 -3.64 10.56
N ARG A 40 -16.33 -2.52 10.12
CA ARG A 40 -17.33 -2.52 9.05
C ARG A 40 -16.63 -2.42 7.72
N ILE A 41 -16.86 -3.40 6.86
CA ILE A 41 -16.23 -3.50 5.55
C ILE A 41 -17.23 -3.29 4.42
N LYS A 42 -16.69 -2.85 3.28
CA LYS A 42 -17.40 -2.69 2.02
C LYS A 42 -16.68 -3.48 0.95
N VAL A 43 -17.40 -4.41 0.30
CA VAL A 43 -16.85 -5.23 -0.78
C VAL A 43 -16.57 -4.36 -2.01
N LYS A 44 -15.33 -4.41 -2.50
CA LYS A 44 -14.88 -3.77 -3.75
C LYS A 44 -15.05 -4.67 -4.97
N GLY A 45 -14.98 -5.99 -4.76
CA GLY A 45 -15.14 -7.00 -5.80
C GLY A 45 -14.79 -8.37 -5.26
N ASN A 46 -14.94 -9.40 -6.09
CA ASN A 46 -14.61 -10.76 -5.72
C ASN A 46 -13.91 -11.49 -6.86
N LYS A 47 -13.19 -12.55 -6.50
CA LYS A 47 -12.63 -13.52 -7.43
C LYS A 47 -12.88 -14.90 -6.88
N LYS A 48 -13.79 -15.66 -7.51
CA LYS A 48 -14.34 -16.91 -6.94
C LYS A 48 -14.92 -16.62 -5.55
N ASP A 49 -14.55 -17.42 -4.55
CA ASP A 49 -15.06 -17.32 -3.16
C ASP A 49 -14.23 -16.37 -2.26
N VAL A 50 -13.34 -15.57 -2.86
CA VAL A 50 -12.53 -14.57 -2.16
C VAL A 50 -13.02 -13.18 -2.50
N TYR A 51 -13.45 -12.44 -1.48
CA TYR A 51 -13.97 -11.09 -1.57
C TYR A 51 -12.90 -10.09 -1.14
N PHE A 52 -12.66 -9.07 -1.94
CA PHE A 52 -11.76 -7.97 -1.59
C PHE A 52 -12.60 -6.81 -1.08
N ALA A 53 -12.20 -6.24 0.05
CA ALA A 53 -12.96 -5.20 0.73
C ALA A 53 -12.06 -4.10 1.28
N GLU A 54 -12.67 -2.96 1.57
CA GLU A 54 -12.07 -1.88 2.35
C GLU A 54 -12.82 -1.68 3.65
N VAL A 55 -12.12 -1.19 4.67
CA VAL A 55 -12.77 -0.73 5.90
C VAL A 55 -13.47 0.60 5.62
N VAL A 56 -14.75 0.67 5.96
CA VAL A 56 -15.51 1.94 5.95
C VAL A 56 -15.71 2.51 7.33
N ASP A 57 -15.67 1.66 8.37
CA ASP A 57 -15.70 2.10 9.77
C ASP A 57 -14.92 1.14 10.67
N TYR A 58 -14.24 1.70 11.66
CA TYR A 58 -13.53 0.92 12.68
C TYR A 58 -14.34 0.97 13.97
N LEU A 59 -15.03 -0.12 14.26
CA LEU A 59 -15.86 -0.26 15.44
C LEU A 59 -14.98 -0.46 16.68
N GLU A 60 -13.91 -1.26 16.54
CA GLU A 60 -12.83 -1.39 17.52
C GLU A 60 -11.48 -1.45 16.81
N LYS A 61 -10.56 -0.55 17.18
CA LYS A 61 -9.21 -0.46 16.61
C LYS A 61 -8.19 -1.19 17.45
N SER A 62 -7.18 -1.75 16.79
CA SER A 62 -6.02 -2.32 17.44
C SER A 62 -5.20 -1.22 18.12
N SER A 63 -4.71 -1.51 19.32
CA SER A 63 -3.77 -0.64 20.05
C SER A 63 -2.42 -0.52 19.33
N TYR A 64 -2.10 -1.44 18.41
CA TYR A 64 -0.86 -1.45 17.64
C TYR A 64 -0.87 -0.52 16.42
N ARG A 65 -1.97 0.20 16.17
CA ARG A 65 -2.06 1.26 15.15
C ARG A 65 -1.24 2.50 15.55
N ASN A 66 0.07 2.33 15.64
CA ASN A 66 0.98 3.43 15.91
C ASN A 66 1.36 4.15 14.62
N ARG A 67 0.54 5.17 14.31
CA ARG A 67 0.74 6.36 13.45
C ARG A 67 0.67 6.21 11.92
N PRO A 68 -0.31 6.85 11.27
CA PRO A 68 -0.13 7.30 9.89
C PRO A 68 0.53 8.71 9.88
N VAL A 69 1.78 8.81 9.42
CA VAL A 69 2.43 10.10 9.10
C VAL A 69 2.53 10.36 7.59
N CYS A 70 2.10 9.40 6.77
CA CYS A 70 1.98 9.56 5.32
C CYS A 70 0.53 9.91 4.97
N PRO A 71 0.24 11.11 4.43
CA PRO A 71 -1.12 11.51 4.08
C PRO A 71 -1.72 10.69 2.93
N HIS A 72 -0.89 9.90 2.24
CA HIS A 72 -1.29 9.07 1.12
C HIS A 72 -1.50 7.60 1.49
N PHE A 73 -1.27 7.19 2.76
CA PHE A 73 -1.21 5.78 3.15
C PHE A 73 -2.46 4.97 2.78
N GLN A 74 -3.65 5.55 2.96
CA GLN A 74 -4.92 4.86 2.68
C GLN A 74 -5.13 4.59 1.18
N GLU A 75 -4.61 5.44 0.29
CA GLU A 75 -4.84 5.35 -1.15
C GLU A 75 -3.66 4.77 -1.93
N CYS A 76 -2.44 5.16 -1.58
CA CYS A 76 -1.21 4.80 -2.29
C CYS A 76 -0.89 3.32 -2.08
N GLY A 77 -0.69 2.57 -3.17
CA GLY A 77 -0.40 1.14 -3.10
C GLY A 77 1.02 0.77 -2.63
N GLY A 78 1.81 1.76 -2.21
CA GLY A 78 3.23 1.58 -1.91
C GLY A 78 3.54 0.93 -0.56
N CYS A 79 2.78 1.24 0.50
CA CYS A 79 3.01 0.71 1.84
C CYS A 79 1.71 0.09 2.38
N GLN A 80 1.79 -1.09 2.98
CA GLN A 80 0.61 -1.82 3.47
C GLN A 80 0.44 -1.82 4.99
N LEU A 81 1.52 -1.62 5.76
CA LEU A 81 1.54 -1.75 7.22
C LEU A 81 2.14 -0.51 7.91
N LEU A 82 2.24 0.63 7.20
CA LEU A 82 3.01 1.80 7.66
C LEU A 82 2.43 2.44 8.93
N ASP A 83 1.14 2.26 9.19
CA ASP A 83 0.46 2.78 10.38
C ASP A 83 0.43 1.81 11.57
N LEU A 84 1.15 0.68 11.48
CA LEU A 84 1.39 -0.23 12.59
C LEU A 84 2.73 0.05 13.28
N ASP A 85 2.79 -0.27 14.57
CA ASP A 85 4.03 -0.37 15.31
C ASP A 85 5.05 -1.25 14.56
N TYR A 86 6.32 -0.83 14.55
CA TYR A 86 7.32 -1.51 13.75
C TYR A 86 7.59 -2.94 14.21
N ASN A 87 7.55 -3.21 15.52
CA ASN A 87 7.72 -4.57 16.03
C ASN A 87 6.55 -5.45 15.60
N GLU A 88 5.33 -4.90 15.61
CA GLU A 88 4.16 -5.60 15.10
C GLU A 88 4.30 -5.93 13.60
N GLN A 89 4.85 -5.00 12.79
CA GLN A 89 5.16 -5.28 11.39
C GLN A 89 6.12 -6.46 11.22
N LEU A 90 7.13 -6.60 12.09
CA LEU A 90 8.08 -7.72 12.06
C LEU A 90 7.39 -9.04 12.42
N GLN A 91 6.60 -9.05 13.50
CA GLN A 91 5.84 -10.23 13.94
C GLN A 91 4.86 -10.71 12.86
N ILE A 92 4.11 -9.79 12.24
CA ILE A 92 3.23 -10.09 11.11
C ILE A 92 4.01 -10.74 9.95
N LYS A 93 5.17 -10.18 9.57
CA LYS A 93 5.97 -10.70 8.47
C LYS A 93 6.50 -12.10 8.77
N THR A 94 6.99 -12.33 9.98
CA THR A 94 7.41 -13.66 10.44
C THR A 94 6.24 -14.64 10.39
N GLY A 95 5.08 -14.26 10.90
CA GLY A 95 3.87 -15.08 10.88
C GLY A 95 3.43 -15.46 9.46
N ILE A 96 3.49 -14.51 8.51
CA ILE A 96 3.20 -14.78 7.09
C ILE A 96 4.16 -15.85 6.55
N VAL A 97 5.47 -15.71 6.78
CA VAL A 97 6.46 -16.68 6.26
C VAL A 97 6.25 -18.07 6.91
N LYS A 98 6.07 -18.13 8.23
CA LYS A 98 5.73 -19.36 8.96
C LYS A 98 4.54 -20.08 8.35
N GLU A 99 3.44 -19.35 8.11
CA GLU A 99 2.24 -19.93 7.51
C GLU A 99 2.50 -20.46 6.08
N GLN A 100 3.26 -19.75 5.25
CA GLN A 100 3.57 -20.21 3.89
C GLN A 100 4.47 -21.45 3.88
N ILE A 101 5.49 -21.49 4.75
CA ILE A 101 6.38 -22.67 4.91
C ILE A 101 5.58 -23.89 5.33
N ARG A 102 4.71 -23.74 6.33
CA ARG A 102 3.85 -24.84 6.79
C ARG A 102 2.83 -25.29 5.75
N ARG A 103 2.08 -24.35 5.16
CA ARG A 103 0.93 -24.67 4.29
C ARG A 103 1.32 -25.04 2.86
N ILE A 104 2.24 -24.29 2.26
CA ILE A 104 2.67 -24.51 0.87
C ILE A 104 3.89 -25.40 0.83
N GLY A 105 4.90 -25.09 1.65
CA GLY A 105 6.13 -25.87 1.73
C GLY A 105 5.94 -27.26 2.34
N LYS A 106 4.91 -27.46 3.17
CA LYS A 106 4.67 -28.69 3.95
C LYS A 106 5.87 -29.04 4.83
N LEU A 107 6.53 -28.01 5.35
CA LEU A 107 7.68 -28.11 6.26
C LEU A 107 7.29 -27.58 7.64
N ASP A 108 8.15 -27.86 8.63
CA ASP A 108 8.04 -27.28 9.96
C ASP A 108 8.26 -25.76 9.92
N ASP A 109 7.42 -24.99 10.60
CA ASP A 109 7.55 -23.53 10.68
C ASP A 109 8.53 -23.07 11.77
N GLU A 110 9.02 -23.99 12.61
CA GLU A 110 10.18 -23.76 13.50
C GLU A 110 11.46 -23.43 12.72
N LEU A 111 11.51 -23.76 11.43
CA LEU A 111 12.60 -23.36 10.52
C LEU A 111 12.66 -21.85 10.28
N VAL A 112 11.61 -21.11 10.62
CA VAL A 112 11.51 -19.67 10.36
C VAL A 112 11.84 -18.88 11.63
N PHE A 113 13.00 -18.21 11.59
CA PHE A 113 13.40 -17.25 12.62
C PHE A 113 12.63 -15.94 12.52
N ASP A 114 12.70 -15.15 13.59
CA ASP A 114 12.10 -13.82 13.65
C ASP A 114 12.71 -12.88 12.61
N ALA A 115 11.88 -11.99 12.06
CA ALA A 115 12.30 -11.05 11.04
C ALA A 115 13.32 -10.06 11.62
N ILE A 116 14.46 -9.92 10.95
CA ILE A 116 15.47 -8.94 11.31
C ILE A 116 14.95 -7.55 10.92
N GLY A 117 14.87 -6.66 11.93
CA GLY A 117 14.49 -5.26 11.74
C GLY A 117 15.56 -4.48 10.97
N SER A 118 15.12 -3.42 10.29
CA SER A 118 16.00 -2.42 9.68
C SER A 118 16.20 -1.27 10.65
N ASP A 119 17.44 -0.78 10.71
CA ASP A 119 17.78 0.43 11.48
C ASP A 119 17.09 1.69 10.92
N GLU A 120 16.77 1.70 9.62
CA GLU A 120 16.11 2.82 8.94
C GLU A 120 14.72 2.44 8.41
N ILE A 121 13.68 2.84 9.14
CA ILE A 121 12.27 2.53 8.79
C ILE A 121 11.57 3.64 7.98
N ILE A 122 12.23 4.78 7.82
CA ILE A 122 11.82 5.93 6.99
C ILE A 122 12.99 6.40 6.14
N HIS A 123 12.71 7.08 5.03
CA HIS A 123 13.73 7.61 4.11
C HIS A 123 14.74 6.61 3.50
N TYR A 124 14.59 5.31 3.74
CA TYR A 124 15.52 4.26 3.32
C TYR A 124 15.50 3.96 1.81
N ARG A 125 14.48 4.40 1.06
CA ARG A 125 14.27 3.95 -0.33
C ARG A 125 15.15 4.68 -1.33
N SER A 126 16.32 4.10 -1.61
CA SER A 126 17.35 4.65 -2.51
C SER A 126 16.92 4.79 -3.99
N LYS A 127 15.88 4.09 -4.43
CA LYS A 127 15.32 4.18 -5.78
C LYS A 127 13.80 4.29 -5.77
N MET A 128 13.29 5.32 -6.44
CA MET A 128 11.86 5.57 -6.63
C MET A 128 11.53 5.80 -8.09
N GLU A 129 10.40 5.25 -8.53
CA GLU A 129 9.83 5.47 -9.85
C GLU A 129 8.43 6.04 -9.67
N PHE A 130 8.25 7.28 -10.12
CA PHE A 130 6.96 7.98 -10.09
C PHE A 130 6.34 7.96 -11.49
N ALA A 131 5.05 7.68 -11.56
CA ALA A 131 4.28 7.76 -12.79
C ALA A 131 3.72 9.18 -12.98
N PHE A 132 3.70 9.62 -14.23
CA PHE A 132 2.97 10.81 -14.63
C PHE A 132 1.52 10.45 -14.99
N SER A 133 0.57 11.32 -14.65
CA SER A 133 -0.79 11.26 -15.21
C SER A 133 -1.45 12.64 -15.24
N TYR A 134 -2.44 12.81 -16.11
CA TYR A 134 -3.35 13.96 -16.04
C TYR A 134 -4.68 13.53 -15.44
N ASN A 135 -5.20 14.34 -14.53
CA ASN A 135 -6.58 14.22 -14.06
C ASN A 135 -7.24 15.60 -14.09
N LYS A 136 -8.34 15.73 -14.84
CA LYS A 136 -9.06 17.01 -15.00
C LYS A 136 -8.17 18.21 -15.37
N GLY A 137 -7.13 17.98 -16.17
CA GLY A 137 -6.17 19.01 -16.61
C GLY A 137 -5.00 19.25 -15.65
N GLU A 138 -5.01 18.69 -14.44
CA GLU A 138 -3.93 18.82 -13.47
C GLU A 138 -2.90 17.69 -13.65
N LEU A 139 -1.62 18.04 -13.66
CA LEU A 139 -0.52 17.08 -13.69
C LEU A 139 -0.34 16.44 -12.31
N LYS A 140 -0.45 15.11 -12.26
CA LYS A 140 -0.07 14.31 -11.12
C LYS A 140 1.28 13.66 -11.34
N VAL A 141 2.11 13.68 -10.31
CA VAL A 141 3.38 12.95 -10.25
C VAL A 141 3.33 12.11 -8.99
N GLY A 142 3.28 10.80 -9.14
CA GLY A 142 3.07 9.97 -7.97
C GLY A 142 3.07 8.48 -8.22
N LEU A 143 2.30 7.76 -7.42
CA LEU A 143 2.33 6.30 -7.35
C LEU A 143 0.94 5.74 -7.63
N LYS A 144 0.90 4.50 -8.12
CA LYS A 144 -0.38 3.82 -8.39
C LYS A 144 -1.17 3.59 -7.09
N LYS A 145 -2.48 3.78 -7.15
CA LYS A 145 -3.40 3.27 -6.13
C LYS A 145 -3.29 1.75 -6.04
N ARG A 146 -3.55 1.19 -4.86
CA ARG A 146 -3.56 -0.27 -4.67
C ARG A 146 -4.53 -0.91 -5.66
N ASN A 147 -4.09 -1.95 -6.36
CA ASN A 147 -4.88 -2.70 -7.35
C ASN A 147 -5.50 -1.83 -8.48
N SER A 148 -4.92 -0.69 -8.82
CA SER A 148 -5.45 0.23 -9.84
C SER A 148 -4.35 0.86 -10.69
N ASN A 149 -4.70 1.30 -11.90
CA ASN A 149 -3.83 2.13 -12.74
C ASN A 149 -4.03 3.63 -12.50
N GLU A 150 -4.93 4.01 -11.60
CA GLU A 150 -5.08 5.40 -11.17
C GLU A 150 -3.87 5.84 -10.35
N ILE A 151 -3.40 7.07 -10.57
CA ILE A 151 -2.26 7.64 -9.87
C ILE A 151 -2.75 8.50 -8.69
N VAL A 152 -2.22 8.18 -7.51
CA VAL A 152 -2.24 9.06 -6.33
C VAL A 152 -1.17 10.12 -6.53
N ASP A 153 -1.57 11.38 -6.44
CA ASP A 153 -0.63 12.48 -6.51
C ASP A 153 0.19 12.56 -5.21
N ILE A 154 1.49 12.31 -5.29
CA ILE A 154 2.34 12.21 -4.10
C ILE A 154 2.98 13.57 -3.83
N LYS A 155 2.65 14.15 -2.68
CA LYS A 155 3.27 15.40 -2.20
C LYS A 155 4.53 15.11 -1.39
N LYS A 156 4.47 14.05 -0.58
CA LYS A 156 5.57 13.58 0.26
C LYS A 156 5.47 12.07 0.47
N CYS A 157 6.54 11.37 0.15
CA CYS A 157 6.71 9.95 0.45
C CYS A 157 7.66 9.80 1.65
N LEU A 158 7.16 9.19 2.74
CA LEU A 158 7.93 9.03 3.98
C LEU A 158 9.13 8.09 3.83
N ILE A 159 8.98 7.04 3.03
CA ILE A 159 10.03 6.05 2.80
C ILE A 159 11.06 6.51 1.77
N ALA A 160 10.76 7.54 0.97
CA ALA A 160 11.70 8.12 0.02
C ALA A 160 12.61 9.16 0.72
N PRO A 161 13.87 9.31 0.28
CA PRO A 161 14.74 10.41 0.68
C PRO A 161 14.05 11.78 0.56
N LYS A 162 14.40 12.72 1.45
CA LYS A 162 13.80 14.06 1.46
C LYS A 162 14.05 14.81 0.14
N GLU A 163 15.20 14.55 -0.47
CA GLU A 163 15.62 15.06 -1.77
C GLU A 163 14.67 14.62 -2.89
N PHE A 164 14.16 13.39 -2.85
CA PHE A 164 13.21 12.91 -3.87
C PHE A 164 11.87 13.64 -3.76
N ASN A 165 11.41 13.94 -2.54
CA ASN A 165 10.20 14.74 -2.36
C ASN A 165 10.35 16.14 -2.98
N LYS A 166 11.54 16.74 -2.90
CA LYS A 166 11.86 18.01 -3.58
C LYS A 166 11.87 17.84 -5.11
N ILE A 167 12.47 16.76 -5.62
CA ILE A 167 12.48 16.47 -7.07
C ILE A 167 11.06 16.35 -7.63
N ILE A 168 10.13 15.70 -6.92
CA ILE A 168 8.72 15.61 -7.34
C ILE A 168 8.11 17.00 -7.49
N SER A 169 8.26 17.87 -6.47
CA SER A 169 7.68 19.22 -6.51
C SER A 169 8.29 20.10 -7.59
N GLU A 170 9.61 20.02 -7.82
CA GLU A 170 10.27 20.80 -8.88
C GLU A 170 9.92 20.28 -10.28
N THR A 171 9.75 18.96 -10.43
CA THR A 171 9.32 18.36 -11.71
C THR A 171 7.97 18.91 -12.14
N LYS A 172 7.00 19.02 -11.23
CA LYS A 172 5.69 19.60 -11.55
C LYS A 172 5.79 21.02 -12.08
N LYS A 173 6.56 21.88 -11.38
CA LYS A 173 6.79 23.27 -11.79
C LYS A 173 7.40 23.36 -13.19
N ILE A 174 8.39 22.50 -13.49
CA ILE A 174 9.04 22.46 -14.81
C ILE A 174 8.04 22.06 -15.90
N PHE A 175 7.23 21.02 -15.66
CA PHE A 175 6.23 20.57 -16.63
C PHE A 175 5.17 21.63 -16.91
N GLU A 176 4.72 22.34 -15.88
CA GLU A 176 3.77 23.46 -16.01
C GLU A 176 4.38 24.63 -16.78
N ALA A 177 5.60 25.06 -16.41
CA ALA A 177 6.27 26.21 -17.03
C ALA A 177 6.63 25.98 -18.51
N LEU A 178 7.01 24.75 -18.87
CA LEU A 178 7.44 24.39 -20.23
C LEU A 178 6.34 23.71 -21.06
N ASN A 179 5.14 23.52 -20.50
CA ASN A 179 4.02 22.82 -21.14
C ASN A 179 4.42 21.44 -21.73
N LEU A 180 5.20 20.67 -20.96
CA LEU A 180 5.71 19.36 -21.39
C LEU A 180 4.59 18.31 -21.45
N LYS A 181 4.62 17.47 -22.47
CA LYS A 181 3.59 16.45 -22.70
C LYS A 181 4.00 15.09 -22.15
N ILE A 182 3.27 14.60 -21.15
CA ILE A 182 3.40 13.24 -20.65
C ILE A 182 2.92 12.22 -21.67
N TYR A 183 3.42 11.00 -21.57
CA TYR A 183 2.96 9.88 -22.36
C TYR A 183 1.52 9.48 -21.99
N ASN A 184 0.68 9.28 -23.01
CA ASN A 184 -0.68 8.79 -22.88
C ASN A 184 -0.77 7.36 -23.45
N PRO A 185 -1.04 6.33 -22.63
CA PRO A 185 -1.13 4.94 -23.09
C PRO A 185 -2.23 4.68 -24.14
N LYS A 186 -3.34 5.43 -24.11
CA LYS A 186 -4.46 5.25 -25.05
C LYS A 186 -4.11 5.77 -26.45
N SER A 187 -3.53 6.96 -26.53
CA SER A 187 -3.14 7.56 -27.81
C SER A 187 -1.73 7.17 -28.26
N ARG A 188 -0.93 6.56 -27.38
CA ARG A 188 0.50 6.23 -27.56
C ARG A 188 1.36 7.44 -27.94
N ARG A 189 0.98 8.64 -27.52
CA ARG A 189 1.69 9.91 -27.78
C ARG A 189 2.26 10.49 -26.49
N GLY A 190 3.26 11.37 -26.62
CA GLY A 190 3.94 12.04 -25.51
C GLY A 190 5.28 11.39 -25.16
N GLU A 191 6.08 12.08 -24.36
CA GLU A 191 7.52 11.78 -24.21
C GLU A 191 7.84 11.21 -22.83
N PHE A 192 7.19 11.72 -21.79
CA PHE A 192 7.53 11.40 -20.41
C PHE A 192 6.56 10.37 -19.79
N LYS A 193 7.05 9.16 -19.50
CA LYS A 193 6.27 8.09 -18.85
C LYS A 193 6.46 8.06 -17.34
N HIS A 194 7.71 8.12 -16.91
CA HIS A 194 8.12 7.96 -15.52
C HIS A 194 9.21 8.95 -15.14
N LEU A 195 9.19 9.39 -13.89
CA LEU A 195 10.28 10.08 -13.21
C LEU A 195 11.01 9.07 -12.34
N LEU A 196 12.24 8.72 -12.70
CA LEU A 196 13.09 7.86 -11.91
C LEU A 196 14.06 8.70 -11.07
N SER A 197 14.11 8.46 -9.77
CA SER A 197 15.07 9.08 -8.85
C SER A 197 15.87 8.00 -8.15
N GLN A 198 17.19 8.13 -8.16
CA GLN A 198 18.11 7.18 -7.54
C GLN A 198 19.22 7.92 -6.79
N LYS A 199 19.50 7.47 -5.57
CA LYS A 199 20.59 7.94 -4.71
C LYS A 199 21.48 6.75 -4.46
N GLN A 200 22.78 6.87 -4.77
CA GLN A 200 23.75 5.86 -4.40
C GLN A 200 24.04 5.98 -2.90
N SER A 201 24.03 4.86 -2.20
CA SER A 201 24.57 4.78 -0.85
C SER A 201 26.09 4.85 -0.99
N ILE A 202 26.71 5.82 -0.31
CA ILE A 202 28.17 5.91 -0.16
C ILE A 202 28.61 4.89 0.87
#